data_AF-A0AAN1WLL4-F1
#
_entry.id   AF-A0AAN1WLL4-F1
#
_cell.length_a   1.000
_cell.length_b   1.000
_cell.length_c   1.000
_cell.angle_alpha   90.00
_cell.angle_beta   90.00
_cell.angle_gamma   90.00
#
_symmetry.space_group_name_H-M   'P 1'
#
loop_
_entity.id
_entity.type
_entity.pdbx_description
1 polymer ?
#
loop_
_entity_poly.entity_id
_entity_poly.type
_entity_poly.pdbx_seq_one_letter_code
_entity_poly.pdbx_strand_id
1 'polypeptide(L)'
;MTSKVRIKAGSVEVEFEGSEEYMKDELPALVELLYSLSPADDSDEEEESVELQATADTSKQKLQMTTNTIAAKLNAKKAGDLILAACGHLALVKGATTYSRSNILAEMKLATNYYKATMNKNLSGSLKTLVKQNELLETATDTYALDANTQKKIESTLNAN
;
A
#
# COMPACT_ATOMS: atom_id res chain seq x y z
N MET A 1 12.63 34.23 34.98
CA MET A 1 11.16 34.17 34.89
C MET A 1 10.81 32.89 34.15
N THR A 2 9.84 32.12 34.62
CA THR A 2 9.37 30.91 33.93
C THR A 2 8.25 31.28 32.97
N SER A 3 8.31 30.76 31.76
CA SER A 3 7.29 30.98 30.73
C SER A 3 6.60 29.66 30.44
N LYS A 4 5.30 29.73 30.15
CA LYS A 4 4.47 28.59 29.83
C LYS A 4 3.95 28.73 28.41
N VAL A 5 4.20 27.74 27.58
CA VAL A 5 3.86 27.73 26.16
C VAL A 5 3.11 26.45 25.84
N ARG A 6 2.00 26.59 25.11
CA ARG A 6 1.18 25.49 24.63
C ARG A 6 1.14 25.57 23.12
N ILE A 7 1.60 24.51 22.45
CA ILE A 7 1.68 24.41 21.00
C ILE A 7 0.79 23.26 20.55
N LYS A 8 -0.09 23.52 19.58
CA LYS A 8 -0.98 22.52 19.01
C LYS A 8 -0.68 22.38 17.52
N ALA A 9 -0.32 21.17 17.10
CA ALA A 9 -0.04 20.81 15.71
C ALA A 9 -0.78 19.50 15.36
N GLY A 10 -1.80 19.59 14.53
CA GLY A 10 -2.67 18.45 14.20
C GLY A 10 -3.36 17.87 15.45
N SER A 11 -3.19 16.56 15.65
CA SER A 11 -3.67 15.79 16.81
C SER A 11 -2.76 15.87 18.04
N VAL A 12 -1.57 16.50 17.94
CA VAL A 12 -0.58 16.56 19.02
C VAL A 12 -0.60 17.94 19.69
N GLU A 13 -0.74 17.92 21.02
CA GLU A 13 -0.68 19.10 21.87
C GLU A 13 0.50 18.97 22.83
N VAL A 14 1.40 19.95 22.82
CA VAL A 14 2.57 19.99 23.69
C VAL A 14 2.48 21.21 24.59
N GLU A 15 2.46 20.96 25.90
CA GLU A 15 2.51 21.98 26.94
C GLU A 15 3.89 21.95 27.60
N PHE A 16 4.60 23.07 27.51
CA PHE A 16 5.93 23.21 28.05
C PHE A 16 6.00 24.40 29.00
N GLU A 17 6.62 24.20 30.16
CA GLU A 17 6.87 25.24 31.16
C GLU A 17 8.35 25.21 31.55
N GLY A 18 9.07 26.30 31.29
CA GLY A 18 10.52 26.34 31.43
C GLY A 18 11.11 27.74 31.47
N SER A 19 12.44 27.82 31.52
CA SER A 19 13.17 29.09 31.47
C SER A 19 13.11 29.72 30.08
N GLU A 20 13.15 31.04 30.02
CA GLU A 20 13.01 31.82 28.78
C GLU A 20 14.14 31.57 27.76
N GLU A 21 15.32 31.15 28.23
CA GLU A 21 16.48 30.79 27.39
C GLU A 21 16.18 29.53 26.55
N TYR A 22 15.57 28.51 27.17
CA TYR A 22 15.18 27.27 26.50
C TYR A 22 14.11 27.51 25.41
N MET A 23 13.21 28.47 25.65
CA MET A 23 12.12 28.83 24.74
C MET A 23 12.58 29.47 23.43
N LYS A 24 13.77 30.08 23.39
CA LYS A 24 14.29 30.75 22.19
C LYS A 24 15.18 29.84 21.36
N ASP A 25 15.97 29.00 22.02
CA ASP A 25 17.01 28.23 21.34
C ASP A 25 16.54 26.81 20.97
N GLU A 26 15.78 26.14 21.85
CA GLU A 26 15.45 24.72 21.67
C GLU A 26 14.01 24.46 21.22
N LEU A 27 13.09 25.40 21.48
CA LEU A 27 11.69 25.29 21.07
C LEU A 27 11.50 25.19 19.54
N PRO A 28 12.20 26.00 18.70
CA PRO A 28 12.10 25.88 17.26
C PRO A 28 12.51 24.48 16.75
N ALA A 29 13.58 23.92 17.32
CA ALA A 29 14.04 22.58 16.98
C ALA A 29 13.05 21.48 17.39
N LEU A 30 12.39 21.64 18.55
CA LEU A 30 11.34 20.73 19.00
C LEU A 30 10.09 20.78 18.10
N VAL A 31 9.70 21.97 17.65
CA VAL A 31 8.57 22.16 16.73
C VAL A 31 8.88 21.62 15.34
N GLU A 32 10.10 21.81 14.83
CA GLU A 32 10.54 21.18 13.58
C GLU A 32 10.57 19.66 13.69
N LEU A 33 11.04 19.11 14.81
CA LEU A 33 11.03 17.68 15.06
C LEU A 33 9.59 17.14 15.10
N LEU A 34 8.68 17.82 15.80
CA LEU A 34 7.25 17.47 15.85
C LEU A 34 6.58 17.54 14.47
N TYR A 35 6.92 18.53 13.65
CA TYR A 35 6.40 18.64 12.28
C TYR A 35 6.97 17.55 11.36
N SER A 36 8.22 17.13 11.58
CA SER A 36 8.82 16.00 10.86
C SER A 36 8.31 14.63 11.32
N LEU A 37 7.84 14.55 12.57
CA LEU A 37 7.29 13.33 13.19
C LEU A 37 5.78 13.22 13.06
N SER A 38 5.07 14.29 12.70
CA SER A 38 3.66 14.20 12.35
C SER A 38 3.58 13.47 11.00
N PRO A 39 3.11 12.22 10.93
CA PRO A 39 2.55 11.75 9.68
C PRO A 39 1.48 12.78 9.28
N ALA A 40 1.38 13.06 7.98
CA ALA A 40 0.24 13.80 7.46
C ALA A 40 -1.04 13.21 8.10
N ASP A 41 -1.93 14.08 8.58
CA ASP A 41 -3.28 13.70 9.02
C ASP A 41 -4.00 12.98 7.86
N ASP A 42 -3.75 11.68 7.69
CA ASP A 42 -4.69 10.72 7.13
C ASP A 42 -5.68 10.41 8.26
N SER A 43 -6.60 11.35 8.48
CA SER A 43 -7.87 11.02 9.10
C SER A 43 -8.72 10.30 8.06
N ASP A 44 -8.43 9.03 7.86
CA ASP A 44 -9.44 8.01 7.56
C ASP A 44 -9.04 6.78 8.36
N GLU A 45 -9.93 6.39 9.28
CA GLU A 45 -9.82 5.19 10.10
C GLU A 45 -9.64 3.97 9.20
N GLU A 46 -8.45 3.36 9.12
CA GLU A 46 -8.31 2.04 8.48
C GLU A 46 -7.09 1.26 9.01
N GLU A 47 -7.33 -0.03 9.26
CA GLU A 47 -6.53 -0.97 10.03
C GLU A 47 -5.10 -1.19 9.48
N GLU A 48 -4.17 -1.45 10.42
CA GLU A 48 -2.76 -1.80 10.21
C GLU A 48 -2.50 -2.63 8.94
N SER A 49 -1.84 -2.00 7.96
CA SER A 49 -1.19 -2.70 6.85
C SER A 49 0.28 -2.28 6.77
N VAL A 50 1.16 -3.27 6.89
CA VAL A 50 2.61 -3.16 6.80
C VAL A 50 3.05 -2.59 5.45
N GLU A 51 3.61 -1.39 5.45
CA GLU A 51 4.19 -0.71 4.29
C GLU A 51 5.59 -1.25 3.93
N LEU A 52 5.74 -1.66 2.68
CA LEU A 52 7.03 -1.89 2.02
C LEU A 52 7.41 -0.61 1.26
N GLN A 53 8.65 -0.15 1.48
CA GLN A 53 9.21 1.06 0.88
C GLN A 53 9.22 0.97 -0.66
N ALA A 54 8.55 1.92 -1.31
CA ALA A 54 8.54 2.11 -2.76
C ALA A 54 9.64 3.09 -3.18
N THR A 55 10.47 2.72 -4.15
CA THR A 55 11.33 3.66 -4.87
C THR A 55 10.51 4.35 -5.96
N ALA A 56 10.34 5.66 -5.82
CA ALA A 56 9.47 6.50 -6.64
C ALA A 56 10.01 6.73 -8.06
N ASP A 57 9.15 6.51 -9.07
CA ASP A 57 9.25 7.13 -10.39
C ASP A 57 7.91 7.81 -10.71
N THR A 58 7.95 9.14 -10.88
CA THR A 58 6.80 10.05 -10.76
C THR A 58 6.31 10.49 -12.14
N SER A 59 5.64 9.60 -12.89
CA SER A 59 5.02 10.01 -14.17
C SER A 59 3.80 9.19 -14.63
N LYS A 60 3.36 8.17 -13.89
CA LYS A 60 2.06 7.52 -14.17
C LYS A 60 1.01 8.13 -13.26
N GLN A 61 -0.06 8.69 -13.84
CA GLN A 61 -1.25 9.11 -13.09
C GLN A 61 -1.60 8.01 -12.08
N LYS A 62 -1.62 8.34 -10.80
CA LYS A 62 -1.88 7.38 -9.72
C LYS A 62 -3.27 6.82 -9.97
N LEU A 63 -3.36 5.64 -10.59
CA LEU A 63 -4.61 4.95 -10.86
C LEU A 63 -5.21 4.64 -9.49
N GLN A 64 -6.10 5.50 -8.97
CA GLN A 64 -6.77 5.25 -7.70
C GLN A 64 -7.88 4.24 -7.94
N MET A 65 -7.50 2.96 -8.03
CA MET A 65 -8.41 1.85 -8.25
C MET A 65 -8.26 0.86 -7.12
N THR A 66 -9.38 0.42 -6.55
CA THR A 66 -9.36 -0.68 -5.59
C THR A 66 -9.14 -2.02 -6.31
N THR A 67 -8.69 -3.03 -5.58
CA THR A 67 -8.60 -4.41 -6.08
C THR A 67 -9.94 -4.93 -6.60
N ASN A 68 -11.07 -4.51 -5.99
CA ASN A 68 -12.42 -4.82 -6.50
C ASN A 68 -12.65 -4.24 -7.90
N THR A 69 -12.28 -2.97 -8.12
CA THR A 69 -12.47 -2.30 -9.42
C THR A 69 -11.60 -2.95 -10.51
N ILE A 70 -10.37 -3.32 -10.17
CA ILE A 70 -9.46 -4.03 -11.08
C ILE A 70 -10.03 -5.41 -11.42
N ALA A 71 -10.49 -6.17 -10.43
CA ALA A 71 -11.12 -7.48 -10.63
C ALA A 71 -12.38 -7.39 -11.51
N ALA A 72 -13.18 -6.33 -11.33
CA ALA A 72 -14.36 -6.08 -12.17
C ALA A 72 -13.96 -5.81 -13.63
N LYS A 73 -12.96 -4.95 -13.87
CA LYS A 73 -12.44 -4.66 -15.22
C LYS A 73 -11.84 -5.89 -15.90
N LEU A 74 -11.15 -6.74 -15.14
CA LEU A 74 -10.59 -8.01 -15.62
C LEU A 74 -11.65 -9.13 -15.76
N ASN A 75 -12.90 -8.86 -15.37
CA ASN A 75 -14.00 -9.85 -15.38
C ASN A 75 -13.63 -11.13 -14.62
N ALA A 76 -13.06 -10.95 -13.42
CA ALA A 76 -12.53 -12.04 -12.60
C ALA A 76 -13.64 -13.02 -12.17
N LYS A 77 -13.44 -14.32 -12.44
CA LYS A 77 -14.40 -15.40 -12.12
C LYS A 77 -13.80 -16.48 -11.25
N LYS A 78 -12.48 -16.68 -11.33
CA LYS A 78 -11.74 -17.72 -10.63
C LYS A 78 -10.73 -17.12 -9.67
N ALA A 79 -10.21 -17.95 -8.77
CA ALA A 79 -9.17 -17.54 -7.82
C ALA A 79 -7.91 -17.00 -8.51
N GLY A 80 -7.51 -17.60 -9.65
CA GLY A 80 -6.38 -17.11 -10.45
C GLY A 80 -6.59 -15.68 -10.95
N ASP A 81 -7.77 -15.38 -11.48
CA ASP A 81 -8.11 -14.04 -11.97
C ASP A 81 -8.07 -13.00 -10.84
N LEU A 82 -8.52 -13.37 -9.65
CA LEU A 82 -8.46 -12.49 -8.47
C LEU A 82 -7.03 -12.26 -8.00
N ILE A 83 -6.18 -13.28 -8.05
CA ILE A 83 -4.75 -13.14 -7.75
C ILE A 83 -4.11 -12.16 -8.73
N LEU A 84 -4.40 -12.28 -10.03
CA LEU A 84 -3.89 -11.34 -11.03
C LEU A 84 -4.39 -9.91 -10.79
N ALA A 85 -5.65 -9.74 -10.39
CA ALA A 85 -6.17 -8.43 -10.01
C ALA A 85 -5.45 -7.83 -8.79
N ALA A 86 -5.20 -8.65 -7.76
CA ALA A 86 -4.44 -8.25 -6.57
C ALA A 86 -2.99 -7.88 -6.90
N CYS A 87 -2.31 -8.70 -7.71
CA CYS A 87 -0.97 -8.41 -8.21
C CYS A 87 -0.94 -7.14 -9.08
N GLY A 88 -1.97 -6.93 -9.91
CA GLY A 88 -2.14 -5.72 -10.71
C GLY A 88 -2.30 -4.48 -9.83
N HIS A 89 -3.06 -4.57 -8.75
CA HIS A 89 -3.17 -3.49 -7.76
C HIS A 89 -1.81 -3.18 -7.12
N LEU A 90 -1.10 -4.21 -6.65
CA LEU A 90 0.23 -4.07 -6.06
C LEU A 90 1.22 -3.42 -7.02
N ALA A 91 1.27 -3.86 -8.28
CA ALA A 91 2.24 -3.38 -9.25
C ALA A 91 1.88 -1.99 -9.84
N LEU A 92 0.61 -1.74 -10.14
CA LEU A 92 0.19 -0.57 -10.92
C LEU A 92 -0.29 0.59 -10.04
N VAL A 93 -0.88 0.28 -8.90
CA VAL A 93 -1.42 1.30 -7.97
C VAL A 93 -0.44 1.55 -6.84
N LYS A 94 0.07 0.48 -6.22
CA LYS A 94 1.04 0.58 -5.11
C LYS A 94 2.50 0.65 -5.55
N GLY A 95 2.81 0.38 -6.82
CA GLY A 95 4.17 0.47 -7.36
C GLY A 95 5.14 -0.62 -6.86
N ALA A 96 4.62 -1.70 -6.29
CA ALA A 96 5.44 -2.81 -5.79
C ALA A 96 5.96 -3.67 -6.95
N THR A 97 7.26 -3.89 -7.00
CA THR A 97 7.91 -4.73 -8.04
C THR A 97 7.85 -6.21 -7.70
N THR A 98 7.89 -6.54 -6.41
CA THR A 98 7.75 -7.91 -5.88
C THR A 98 6.81 -7.90 -4.69
N TYR A 99 6.16 -9.04 -4.44
CA TYR A 99 5.20 -9.17 -3.36
C TYR A 99 5.14 -10.60 -2.85
N SER A 100 5.02 -10.74 -1.53
CA SER A 100 4.93 -12.04 -0.87
C SER A 100 3.55 -12.67 -1.05
N ARG A 101 3.44 -13.98 -0.84
CA ARG A 101 2.15 -14.68 -0.73
C ARG A 101 1.21 -14.01 0.28
N SER A 102 1.75 -13.49 1.39
CA SER A 102 0.97 -12.78 2.42
C SER A 102 0.38 -11.48 1.87
N ASN A 103 1.17 -10.69 1.16
CA ASN A 103 0.73 -9.42 0.58
C ASN A 103 -0.38 -9.65 -0.46
N ILE A 104 -0.19 -10.65 -1.34
CA ILE A 104 -1.23 -11.05 -2.30
C ILE A 104 -2.52 -11.43 -1.56
N LEU A 105 -2.43 -12.22 -0.49
CA LEU A 105 -3.61 -12.62 0.28
C LEU A 105 -4.30 -11.43 0.95
N ALA A 106 -3.55 -10.48 1.51
CA ALA A 106 -4.09 -9.27 2.12
C ALA A 106 -4.88 -8.46 1.07
N GLU A 107 -4.29 -8.26 -0.11
CA GLU A 107 -4.95 -7.57 -1.22
C GLU A 107 -6.18 -8.29 -1.75
N MET A 108 -6.13 -9.62 -1.82
CA MET A 108 -7.29 -10.41 -2.18
C MET A 108 -8.43 -10.21 -1.17
N LYS A 109 -8.15 -10.09 0.14
CA LYS A 109 -9.18 -9.87 1.16
C LYS A 109 -9.87 -8.51 1.02
N LEU A 110 -9.15 -7.48 0.55
CA LEU A 110 -9.74 -6.17 0.25
C LEU A 110 -10.76 -6.25 -0.90
N ALA A 111 -10.62 -7.23 -1.79
CA ALA A 111 -11.58 -7.52 -2.84
C ALA A 111 -12.76 -8.37 -2.36
N THR A 112 -13.52 -7.84 -1.38
CA THR A 112 -14.62 -8.53 -0.69
C THR A 112 -15.72 -9.08 -1.62
N ASN A 113 -15.93 -8.48 -2.80
CA ASN A 113 -16.93 -8.94 -3.77
C ASN A 113 -16.54 -10.26 -4.46
N TYR A 114 -15.24 -10.58 -4.49
CA TYR A 114 -14.69 -11.72 -5.22
C TYR A 114 -14.05 -12.74 -4.29
N TYR A 115 -13.51 -12.29 -3.16
CA TYR A 115 -12.79 -13.12 -2.23
C TYR A 115 -13.69 -14.16 -1.55
N LYS A 116 -13.15 -15.38 -1.43
CA LYS A 116 -13.77 -16.46 -0.67
C LYS A 116 -12.72 -17.08 0.23
N ALA A 117 -13.08 -17.46 1.45
CA ALA A 117 -12.16 -18.10 2.40
C ALA A 117 -11.50 -19.38 1.84
N THR A 118 -12.16 -20.08 0.92
CA THR A 118 -11.61 -21.24 0.20
C THR A 118 -10.42 -20.89 -0.69
N MET A 119 -10.31 -19.65 -1.16
CA MET A 119 -9.19 -19.19 -1.98
C MET A 119 -7.89 -19.12 -1.19
N ASN A 120 -7.93 -18.74 0.10
CA ASN A 120 -6.73 -18.78 0.95
C ASN A 120 -6.15 -20.20 1.06
N LYS A 121 -7.03 -21.20 1.30
CA LYS A 121 -6.62 -22.61 1.40
C LYS A 121 -5.94 -23.12 0.13
N ASN A 122 -6.36 -22.63 -1.03
CA ASN A 122 -5.85 -23.06 -2.34
C ASN A 122 -4.81 -22.09 -2.94
N LEU A 123 -4.45 -21.02 -2.23
CA LEU A 123 -3.66 -19.91 -2.77
C LEU A 123 -2.31 -20.37 -3.32
N SER A 124 -1.57 -21.18 -2.55
CA SER A 124 -0.26 -21.67 -2.97
C SER A 124 -0.34 -22.56 -4.22
N GLY A 125 -1.43 -23.32 -4.37
CA GLY A 125 -1.68 -24.11 -5.58
C GLY A 125 -1.97 -23.23 -6.78
N SER A 126 -2.82 -22.21 -6.61
CA SER A 126 -3.15 -21.26 -7.67
C SER A 126 -1.92 -20.43 -8.10
N LEU A 127 -1.09 -19.97 -7.16
CA LEU A 127 0.16 -19.26 -7.45
C LEU A 127 1.11 -20.13 -8.27
N LYS A 128 1.33 -21.39 -7.89
CA LYS A 128 2.15 -22.33 -8.67
C LYS A 128 1.62 -22.55 -10.09
N THR A 129 0.30 -22.59 -10.27
CA THR A 129 -0.30 -22.68 -11.60
C THR A 129 -0.05 -21.43 -12.43
N LEU A 130 -0.22 -20.23 -11.85
CA LEU A 130 0.04 -18.96 -12.53
C LEU A 130 1.51 -18.79 -12.93
N VAL A 131 2.43 -19.26 -12.07
CA VAL A 131 3.86 -19.31 -12.41
C VAL A 131 4.13 -20.24 -13.58
N LYS A 132 3.52 -21.43 -13.60
CA LYS A 132 3.62 -22.37 -14.74
C LYS A 132 3.02 -21.80 -16.04
N GLN A 133 2.04 -20.92 -15.93
CA GLN A 133 1.40 -20.24 -17.05
C GLN A 133 2.17 -19.00 -17.53
N ASN A 134 3.31 -18.68 -16.90
CA ASN A 134 4.10 -17.46 -17.14
C ASN A 134 3.31 -16.16 -16.92
N GLU A 135 2.25 -16.20 -16.10
CA GLU A 135 1.54 -14.98 -15.73
C GLU A 135 2.20 -14.28 -14.53
N LEU A 136 2.81 -15.07 -13.64
CA LEU A 136 3.63 -14.62 -12.51
C LEU A 136 5.04 -15.22 -12.61
N LEU A 137 6.00 -14.52 -12.01
CA LEU A 137 7.37 -14.96 -11.85
C LEU A 137 7.64 -15.16 -10.36
N GLU A 138 8.16 -16.34 -9.98
CA GLU A 138 8.64 -16.57 -8.61
C GLU A 138 10.10 -16.11 -8.53
N THR A 139 10.35 -14.97 -7.90
CA THR A 139 11.69 -14.36 -7.81
C THR A 139 12.50 -14.91 -6.64
N ALA A 140 11.80 -15.36 -5.59
CA ALA A 140 12.34 -16.05 -4.42
C ALA A 140 11.22 -16.90 -3.80
N THR A 141 11.54 -17.73 -2.82
CA THR A 141 10.54 -18.55 -2.12
C THR A 141 9.39 -17.69 -1.59
N ASP A 142 8.16 -18.02 -1.99
CA ASP A 142 6.91 -17.31 -1.64
C ASP A 142 6.88 -15.82 -2.06
N THR A 143 7.77 -15.40 -2.96
CA THR A 143 7.85 -14.03 -3.48
C THR A 143 7.61 -14.03 -4.98
N TYR A 144 6.67 -13.21 -5.42
CA TYR A 144 6.18 -13.18 -6.78
C TYR A 144 6.28 -11.79 -7.39
N ALA A 145 6.40 -11.75 -8.71
CA ALA A 145 6.30 -10.56 -9.54
C ALA A 145 5.39 -10.84 -10.73
N LEU A 146 4.83 -9.79 -11.34
CA LEU A 146 4.05 -9.91 -12.56
C LEU A 146 5.01 -10.10 -13.73
N ASP A 147 4.68 -11.01 -14.65
CA ASP A 147 5.39 -11.03 -15.92
C ASP A 147 5.11 -9.74 -16.71
N ALA A 148 6.11 -9.27 -17.46
CA ALA A 148 6.00 -8.02 -18.21
C ALA A 148 4.86 -8.03 -19.25
N ASN A 149 4.54 -9.19 -19.84
CA ASN A 149 3.42 -9.31 -20.78
C ASN A 149 2.08 -9.20 -20.05
N THR A 150 1.97 -9.87 -18.91
CA THR A 150 0.77 -9.87 -18.07
C THR A 150 0.51 -8.48 -17.50
N GLN A 151 1.55 -7.79 -17.03
CA GLN A 151 1.47 -6.41 -16.56
C GLN A 151 0.94 -5.47 -17.66
N LYS A 152 1.50 -5.53 -18.87
CA LYS A 152 1.03 -4.74 -20.01
C LYS A 152 -0.41 -5.05 -20.40
N LYS A 153 -0.81 -6.32 -20.35
CA LYS A 153 -2.18 -6.76 -20.63
C LYS A 153 -3.18 -6.19 -19.61
N ILE A 154 -2.82 -6.21 -18.33
CA ILE A 154 -3.62 -5.62 -17.26
C ILE A 154 -3.70 -4.11 -17.46
N GLU A 155 -2.57 -3.41 -17.59
CA GLU A 155 -2.53 -1.96 -17.86
C GLU A 155 -3.41 -1.56 -19.06
N SER A 156 -3.31 -2.30 -20.17
CA SER A 156 -4.12 -2.04 -21.37
C SER A 156 -5.61 -2.17 -21.08
N THR A 157 -6.01 -3.18 -20.30
CA THR A 157 -7.42 -3.39 -19.94
C THR A 157 -7.94 -2.30 -19.00
N LEU A 158 -7.07 -1.77 -18.13
CA LEU A 158 -7.45 -0.70 -17.20
C LEU A 158 -7.59 0.67 -17.87
N ASN A 159 -6.71 0.97 -18.84
CA ASN A 159 -6.66 2.25 -19.57
C ASN A 159 -7.59 2.32 -20.79
N ALA A 160 -8.14 1.20 -21.28
CA ALA A 160 -8.99 1.16 -22.48
C ALA A 160 -10.43 1.71 -22.29
N ASN A 161 -10.62 2.75 -21.47
CA ASN A 161 -11.90 3.46 -21.28
C ASN A 161 -11.85 4.87 -21.84
#